data_AF-A0A377ZGB4-F1
#
_entry.id   AF-A0A377ZGB4-F1
#
_cell.length_a   1.000
_cell.length_b   1.000
_cell.length_c   1.000
_cell.angle_alpha   90.00
_cell.angle_beta   90.00
_cell.angle_gamma   90.00
#
_symmetry.space_group_name_H-M   'P 1'
#
loop_
_entity.id
_entity.type
_entity.pdbx_description
1 polymer ?
#
loop_
_entity_poly.entity_id
_entity_poly.type
_entity_poly.pdbx_seq_one_letter_code
_entity_poly.pdbx_strand_id
1 'polypeptide(L)'
;MVTVAAIIIGGLALLAAITYFGKWSYLWNEWLTSVDHKRLGIMYVIVAIVMLLRGFADAIMMRSQQVLASAGEAGFLPPHHYDQIFTAHGVIMIFFVAMPFVIGLMNLVVPLQLGARDVAFPFLNNLSFWFTVVGVILVNLSLGVGEFAQTGWLAYPPLSGIEYSPGVGVDYWIWALQLSGIGTTLTGINFFVTIIKMRAPGMTMFKMPVFSWASLCANILIIASFPILTVTIALLTLDRYLGHPFLYQRYGWQHDDVHQPDLGLGSPGSVHPGSAGVRGLLRNRRDLLA
;
A
#
# COMPACT_ATOMS: atom_id res chain seq x y z
N MET A 1 -10.27 18.91 -9.70
CA MET A 1 -10.24 20.24 -9.05
C MET A 1 -11.40 20.47 -8.08
N VAL A 2 -12.66 20.25 -8.48
CA VAL A 2 -13.84 20.47 -7.61
C VAL A 2 -13.79 19.64 -6.32
N THR A 3 -13.48 18.35 -6.41
CA THR A 3 -13.38 17.45 -5.24
C THR A 3 -12.33 17.90 -4.24
N VAL A 4 -11.13 18.25 -4.71
CA VAL A 4 -10.03 18.73 -3.85
C VAL A 4 -10.42 20.05 -3.17
N ALA A 5 -11.04 20.98 -3.89
CA ALA A 5 -11.54 22.22 -3.31
C ALA A 5 -12.60 21.97 -2.23
N ALA A 6 -13.54 21.06 -2.45
CA ALA A 6 -14.55 20.68 -1.45
C ALA A 6 -13.91 20.06 -0.19
N ILE A 7 -12.90 19.20 -0.35
CA ILE A 7 -12.15 18.61 0.77
C ILE A 7 -11.41 19.70 1.56
N ILE A 8 -10.75 20.64 0.87
CA ILE A 8 -10.03 21.75 1.51
C ILE A 8 -11.01 22.63 2.29
N ILE A 9 -12.16 22.99 1.70
CA ILE A 9 -13.19 23.80 2.37
C ILE A 9 -13.72 23.07 3.60
N GLY A 10 -14.01 21.76 3.50
CA GLY A 10 -14.43 20.94 4.64
C GLY A 10 -13.37 20.89 5.74
N GLY A 11 -12.10 20.74 5.38
CA GLY A 11 -10.98 20.75 6.32
C GLY A 11 -10.82 22.10 7.03
N LEU A 12 -10.93 23.21 6.30
CA LEU A 12 -10.89 24.57 6.86
C LEU A 12 -12.08 24.83 7.78
N ALA A 13 -13.29 24.37 7.42
CA ALA A 13 -14.47 24.49 8.26
C ALA A 13 -14.32 23.72 9.58
N LEU A 14 -13.76 22.50 9.54
CA LEU A 14 -13.47 21.72 10.74
C LEU A 14 -12.42 22.41 11.62
N LEU A 15 -11.33 22.91 11.02
CA LEU A 15 -10.27 23.62 11.73
C LEU A 15 -10.77 24.92 12.38
N ALA A 16 -11.62 25.67 11.66
CA ALA A 16 -12.28 26.85 12.18
C ALA A 16 -13.21 26.50 13.34
N ALA A 17 -14.00 25.43 13.23
CA ALA A 17 -14.88 24.98 14.32
C ALA A 17 -14.09 24.58 15.58
N ILE A 18 -13.00 23.80 15.44
CA ILE A 18 -12.14 23.42 16.56
C ILE A 18 -11.55 24.64 17.25
N THR A 19 -11.11 25.63 16.46
CA THR A 19 -10.53 26.87 16.96
C THR A 19 -11.57 27.75 17.64
N TYR A 20 -12.76 27.91 17.04
CA TYR A 20 -13.87 28.67 17.59
C TYR A 20 -14.36 28.11 18.93
N PHE A 21 -14.46 26.78 19.06
CA PHE A 21 -14.86 26.12 20.31
C PHE A 21 -13.71 25.92 21.31
N GLY A 22 -12.48 26.35 21.00
CA GLY A 22 -11.32 26.25 21.89
C GLY A 22 -10.93 24.80 22.25
N LYS A 23 -11.16 23.83 21.36
CA LYS A 23 -10.98 22.39 21.66
C LYS A 23 -9.58 21.84 21.41
N TRP A 24 -8.61 22.68 21.05
CA TRP A 24 -7.22 22.27 20.76
C TRP A 24 -6.55 21.53 21.93
N SER A 25 -6.62 22.10 23.15
CA SER A 25 -6.01 21.47 24.33
C SER A 25 -6.68 20.14 24.67
N TYR A 26 -8.00 20.04 24.52
CA TYR A 26 -8.75 18.81 24.73
C TYR A 26 -8.36 17.73 23.73
N LEU A 27 -8.30 18.05 22.43
CA LEU A 27 -7.90 17.08 21.41
C LEU A 27 -6.48 16.57 21.63
N TRP A 28 -5.55 17.49 21.91
CA TRP A 28 -4.14 17.13 22.13
C TRP A 28 -4.00 16.20 23.35
N ASN A 29 -4.46 16.66 24.52
CA ASN A 29 -4.23 15.97 25.79
C ASN A 29 -5.07 14.69 25.94
N GLU A 30 -6.29 14.67 25.39
CA GLU A 30 -7.22 13.56 25.62
C GLU A 30 -7.26 12.55 24.46
N TRP A 31 -6.98 12.94 23.21
CA TRP A 31 -7.17 12.03 22.08
C TRP A 31 -5.87 11.73 21.35
N LEU A 32 -5.19 12.76 20.84
CA LEU A 32 -4.05 12.58 19.94
C LEU A 32 -2.86 11.91 20.63
N THR A 33 -2.56 12.30 21.86
CA THR A 33 -1.48 11.70 22.67
C THR A 33 -1.99 10.64 23.65
N SER A 34 -3.22 10.16 23.47
CA SER A 34 -3.79 9.15 24.37
C SER A 34 -3.14 7.79 24.19
N VAL A 35 -2.84 7.15 25.32
CA VAL A 35 -2.38 5.75 25.37
C VAL A 35 -3.50 4.77 25.73
N ASP A 36 -4.68 5.26 26.14
CA ASP A 36 -5.84 4.42 26.45
C ASP A 36 -6.31 3.66 25.19
N HIS A 37 -6.28 2.32 25.27
CA HIS A 37 -6.75 1.41 24.22
C HIS A 37 -8.19 1.70 23.75
N LYS A 38 -9.06 2.22 24.62
CA LYS A 38 -10.44 2.59 24.25
C LYS A 38 -10.45 3.77 23.29
N ARG A 39 -9.72 4.84 23.60
CA ARG A 39 -9.67 6.04 22.76
C ARG A 39 -8.99 5.74 21.42
N LEU A 40 -7.88 4.98 21.44
CA LEU A 40 -7.22 4.52 20.23
C LEU A 40 -8.15 3.66 19.36
N GLY A 41 -8.90 2.73 19.98
CA GLY A 41 -9.88 1.91 19.26
C GLY A 41 -11.00 2.73 18.62
N ILE A 42 -11.51 3.76 19.30
CA ILE A 42 -12.49 4.70 18.72
C ILE A 42 -11.88 5.44 17.52
N MET A 43 -10.67 5.97 17.65
CA MET A 43 -10.02 6.69 16.55
C MET A 43 -9.78 5.80 15.33
N TYR A 44 -9.36 4.55 15.53
CA TYR A 44 -9.24 3.55 14.45
C TYR A 44 -10.56 3.33 13.70
N VAL A 45 -11.66 3.16 14.44
CA VAL A 45 -13.00 2.97 13.83
C VAL A 45 -13.46 4.23 13.09
N ILE A 46 -13.21 5.42 13.64
CA ILE A 46 -13.53 6.68 12.97
C ILE A 46 -12.76 6.80 11.65
N VAL A 47 -11.45 6.54 11.64
CA VAL A 47 -10.64 6.55 10.42
C VAL A 47 -11.19 5.56 9.39
N ALA A 48 -11.52 4.33 9.82
CA ALA A 48 -12.09 3.32 8.94
C ALA A 48 -13.43 3.76 8.31
N ILE A 49 -14.31 4.39 9.09
CA ILE A 49 -15.61 4.88 8.59
C ILE A 49 -15.42 6.04 7.61
N VAL A 50 -14.52 6.98 7.90
CA VAL A 50 -14.22 8.09 6.98
C VAL A 50 -13.64 7.54 5.67
N MET A 51 -12.72 6.58 5.74
CA MET A 51 -12.14 5.94 4.56
C MET A 51 -13.12 5.06 3.81
N LEU A 52 -14.11 4.47 4.50
CA LEU A 52 -15.21 3.73 3.86
C LEU A 52 -16.00 4.63 2.93
N LEU A 53 -16.27 5.90 3.30
CA LEU A 53 -16.96 6.84 2.41
C LEU A 53 -16.17 7.07 1.11
N ARG A 54 -14.85 7.23 1.21
CA ARG A 54 -13.97 7.42 0.04
C ARG A 54 -13.90 6.15 -0.81
N GLY A 55 -13.69 4.99 -0.20
CA GLY A 55 -13.69 3.70 -0.91
C GLY A 55 -15.03 3.38 -1.57
N PHE A 56 -16.15 3.71 -0.92
CA PHE A 56 -17.48 3.48 -1.47
C PHE A 56 -17.80 4.43 -2.64
N ALA A 57 -17.35 5.70 -2.57
CA ALA A 57 -17.43 6.62 -3.70
C ALA A 57 -16.69 6.07 -4.93
N ASP A 58 -15.48 5.54 -4.74
CA ASP A 58 -14.71 4.89 -5.81
C ASP A 58 -15.44 3.69 -6.40
N ALA A 59 -16.08 2.87 -5.56
CA ALA A 59 -16.86 1.72 -6.00
C ALA A 59 -18.06 2.11 -6.87
N ILE A 60 -18.80 3.14 -6.46
CA ILE A 60 -19.93 3.68 -7.24
C ILE A 60 -19.42 4.16 -8.59
N MET A 61 -18.36 4.97 -8.62
CA MET A 61 -17.80 5.50 -9.87
C MET A 61 -17.39 4.36 -10.83
N MET A 62 -16.70 3.34 -10.35
CA MET A 62 -16.31 2.19 -11.18
C MET A 62 -17.52 1.44 -11.72
N ARG A 63 -18.53 1.17 -10.89
CA ARG A 63 -19.73 0.44 -11.31
C ARG A 63 -20.57 1.25 -12.28
N SER A 64 -20.71 2.55 -12.07
CA SER A 64 -21.38 3.45 -13.02
C SER A 64 -20.67 3.48 -14.37
N GLN A 65 -19.33 3.55 -14.39
CA GLN A 65 -18.57 3.47 -15.65
C GLN A 65 -18.81 2.14 -16.38
N GLN A 66 -18.79 1.01 -15.68
CA GLN A 66 -19.04 -0.31 -16.28
C GLN A 66 -20.43 -0.41 -16.90
N VAL A 67 -21.46 0.13 -16.24
CA VAL A 67 -22.83 0.15 -16.78
C VAL A 67 -22.89 0.93 -18.08
N LEU A 68 -22.32 2.13 -18.13
CA LEU A 68 -22.30 2.96 -19.35
C LEU A 68 -21.50 2.29 -20.47
N ALA A 69 -20.31 1.78 -20.17
CA ALA A 69 -19.48 1.07 -21.14
C ALA A 69 -20.20 -0.17 -21.72
N SER A 70 -20.93 -0.92 -20.88
CA SER A 70 -21.71 -2.09 -21.33
C SER A 70 -22.89 -1.73 -22.23
N ALA A 71 -23.38 -0.48 -22.14
CA ALA A 71 -24.42 0.05 -23.00
C ALA A 71 -23.89 0.61 -24.33
N GLY A 72 -22.57 0.54 -24.58
CA GLY A 72 -21.92 1.06 -25.79
C GLY A 72 -21.52 2.54 -25.70
N GLU A 73 -21.69 3.17 -24.54
CA GLU A 73 -21.29 4.56 -24.31
C GLU A 73 -19.82 4.67 -23.89
N ALA A 74 -19.15 5.76 -24.24
CA ALA A 74 -17.76 6.01 -23.84
C ALA A 74 -17.58 6.16 -22.31
N GLY A 75 -18.64 6.57 -21.61
CA GLY A 75 -18.63 6.80 -20.16
C GLY A 75 -17.91 8.10 -19.76
N PHE A 76 -17.54 8.20 -18.48
CA PHE A 76 -16.94 9.40 -17.88
C PHE A 76 -15.54 9.17 -17.27
N LEU A 77 -15.07 7.91 -17.19
CA LEU A 77 -13.73 7.56 -16.71
C LEU A 77 -12.85 7.04 -17.85
N PRO A 78 -11.86 7.83 -18.31
CA PRO A 78 -10.81 7.32 -19.18
C PRO A 78 -10.00 6.21 -18.47
N PRO A 79 -9.35 5.29 -19.22
CA PRO A 79 -8.58 4.18 -18.63
C PRO A 79 -7.59 4.62 -17.54
N HIS A 80 -6.83 5.68 -17.83
CA HIS A 80 -5.89 6.29 -16.89
C HIS A 80 -6.51 6.62 -15.53
N HIS A 81 -7.75 7.13 -15.48
CA HIS A 81 -8.40 7.47 -14.23
C HIS A 81 -9.10 6.26 -13.60
N TYR A 82 -9.68 5.39 -14.42
CA TYR A 82 -10.33 4.17 -13.96
C TYR A 82 -9.34 3.25 -13.22
N ASP A 83 -8.14 3.06 -13.76
CA ASP A 83 -7.12 2.18 -13.18
C ASP A 83 -6.58 2.73 -11.85
N GLN A 84 -6.47 4.06 -11.71
CA GLN A 84 -6.12 4.70 -10.44
C GLN A 84 -7.21 4.51 -9.39
N ILE A 85 -8.48 4.73 -9.76
CA ILE A 85 -9.62 4.58 -8.86
C ILE A 85 -9.73 3.14 -8.38
N PHE A 86 -9.61 2.17 -9.29
CA PHE A 86 -9.64 0.75 -8.95
C PHE A 86 -8.52 0.35 -7.99
N THR A 87 -7.30 0.82 -8.28
CA THR A 87 -6.12 0.54 -7.45
C THR A 87 -6.28 1.16 -6.06
N ALA A 88 -6.67 2.43 -5.98
CA ALA A 88 -6.88 3.14 -4.73
C ALA A 88 -8.02 2.54 -3.91
N HIS A 89 -9.14 2.18 -4.54
CA HIS A 89 -10.26 1.50 -3.90
C HIS A 89 -9.83 0.22 -3.19
N GLY A 90 -9.15 -0.67 -3.92
CA GLY A 90 -8.70 -1.96 -3.36
C GLY A 90 -7.75 -1.78 -2.18
N VAL A 91 -6.77 -0.88 -2.33
CA VAL A 91 -5.82 -0.55 -1.25
C VAL A 91 -6.56 -0.02 -0.02
N ILE A 92 -7.51 0.89 -0.21
CA ILE A 92 -8.22 1.52 0.91
C ILE A 92 -9.13 0.55 1.62
N MET A 93 -9.93 -0.22 0.88
CA MET A 93 -10.88 -1.14 1.50
C MET A 93 -10.18 -2.20 2.35
N ILE A 94 -9.02 -2.69 1.91
CA ILE A 94 -8.26 -3.71 2.66
C ILE A 94 -7.44 -3.05 3.78
N PHE A 95 -6.54 -2.14 3.45
CA PHE A 95 -5.53 -1.64 4.39
C PHE A 95 -6.00 -0.47 5.25
N PHE A 96 -6.99 0.30 4.81
CA PHE A 96 -7.40 1.54 5.48
C PHE A 96 -8.87 1.55 5.95
N VAL A 97 -9.64 0.51 5.61
CA VAL A 97 -10.98 0.27 6.14
C VAL A 97 -11.00 -1.04 6.95
N ALA A 98 -10.86 -2.20 6.30
CA ALA A 98 -11.02 -3.50 6.97
C ALA A 98 -10.00 -3.68 8.11
N MET A 99 -8.72 -3.45 7.85
CA MET A 99 -7.65 -3.60 8.84
C MET A 99 -7.83 -2.64 10.04
N PRO A 100 -7.94 -1.31 9.86
CA PRO A 100 -8.22 -0.36 10.94
C PRO A 100 -9.51 -0.66 11.71
N PHE A 101 -10.57 -1.08 11.02
CA PHE A 101 -11.84 -1.39 11.67
C PHE A 101 -11.70 -2.58 12.63
N VAL A 102 -11.09 -3.68 12.16
CA VAL A 102 -10.86 -4.88 12.99
C VAL A 102 -9.89 -4.57 14.13
N ILE A 103 -8.77 -3.90 13.86
CA ILE A 103 -7.80 -3.48 14.88
C ILE A 103 -8.44 -2.54 15.91
N GLY A 104 -9.32 -1.63 15.49
CA GLY A 104 -10.05 -0.72 16.36
C GLY A 104 -11.00 -1.47 17.30
N LEU A 105 -11.74 -2.45 16.79
CA LEU A 105 -12.58 -3.33 17.60
C LEU A 105 -11.76 -4.17 18.57
N MET A 106 -10.62 -4.71 18.14
CA MET A 106 -9.71 -5.44 19.01
C MET A 106 -9.18 -4.57 20.14
N ASN A 107 -8.78 -3.33 19.83
CA ASN A 107 -8.40 -2.32 20.80
C ASN A 107 -9.48 -2.05 21.83
N LEU A 108 -10.73 -1.89 21.40
CA LEU A 108 -11.83 -1.65 22.33
C LEU A 108 -12.11 -2.84 23.24
N VAL A 109 -12.21 -4.03 22.65
CA VAL A 109 -12.90 -5.16 23.27
C VAL A 109 -11.94 -6.16 23.92
N VAL A 110 -10.78 -6.44 23.32
CA VAL A 110 -9.89 -7.52 23.78
C VAL A 110 -9.38 -7.29 25.21
N PRO A 111 -8.82 -6.12 25.58
CA PRO A 111 -8.32 -5.93 26.95
C PRO A 111 -9.44 -6.08 27.99
N LEU A 112 -10.64 -5.58 27.68
CA LEU A 112 -11.81 -5.69 28.55
C LEU A 112 -12.27 -7.15 28.73
N GLN A 113 -12.30 -7.93 27.64
CA GLN A 113 -12.66 -9.35 27.68
C GLN A 113 -11.67 -10.20 28.47
N LEU A 114 -10.40 -9.81 28.53
CA LEU A 114 -9.37 -10.50 29.28
C LEU A 114 -9.28 -10.06 30.75
N GLY A 115 -10.02 -9.01 31.13
CA GLY A 115 -9.92 -8.38 32.45
C GLY A 115 -8.60 -7.62 32.65
N ALA A 116 -7.94 -7.20 31.57
CA ALA A 116 -6.73 -6.40 31.60
C ALA A 116 -7.08 -4.90 31.74
N ARG A 117 -6.21 -4.13 32.39
CA ARG A 117 -6.38 -2.67 32.52
C ARG A 117 -6.11 -1.94 31.21
N ASP A 118 -5.15 -2.43 30.44
CA ASP A 118 -4.70 -1.88 29.17
C ASP A 118 -3.95 -2.97 28.37
N VAL A 119 -3.42 -2.62 27.20
CA VAL A 119 -2.53 -3.46 26.38
C VAL A 119 -1.10 -3.52 26.92
N ALA A 120 -0.31 -4.48 26.44
CA ALA A 120 1.07 -4.71 26.90
C ALA A 120 2.01 -3.54 26.65
N PHE A 121 1.86 -2.87 25.51
CA PHE A 121 2.70 -1.73 25.12
C PHE A 121 1.81 -0.54 24.70
N PRO A 122 1.30 0.26 25.65
CA PRO A 122 0.37 1.36 25.35
C PRO A 122 0.97 2.43 24.43
N PHE A 123 2.25 2.77 24.60
CA PHE A 123 2.94 3.71 23.71
C PHE A 123 3.09 3.18 22.27
N LEU A 124 3.49 1.91 22.11
CA LEU A 124 3.56 1.30 20.79
C LEU A 124 2.18 1.25 20.12
N ASN A 125 1.12 1.09 20.90
CA ASN A 125 -0.25 1.12 20.41
C ASN A 125 -0.63 2.49 19.81
N ASN A 126 -0.24 3.58 20.49
CA ASN A 126 -0.41 4.94 19.97
C ASN A 126 0.41 5.15 18.69
N LEU A 127 1.67 4.71 18.68
CA LEU A 127 2.54 4.82 17.49
C LEU A 127 2.00 4.01 16.30
N SER A 128 1.49 2.80 16.53
CA SER A 128 0.83 1.97 15.52
C SER A 128 -0.33 2.69 14.83
N PHE A 129 -1.17 3.38 15.62
CA PHE A 129 -2.26 4.18 15.09
C PHE A 129 -1.75 5.30 14.18
N TRP A 130 -0.73 6.03 14.61
CA TRP A 130 -0.17 7.13 13.82
C TRP A 130 0.50 6.65 12.52
N PHE A 131 1.15 5.48 12.51
CA PHE A 131 1.65 4.88 11.28
C PHE A 131 0.51 4.58 10.29
N THR A 132 -0.63 4.08 10.76
CA THR A 132 -1.83 3.92 9.92
C THR A 132 -2.31 5.27 9.38
N VAL A 133 -2.39 6.30 10.22
CA VAL A 133 -2.84 7.64 9.82
C VAL A 133 -1.90 8.27 8.79
N VAL A 134 -0.58 8.12 8.93
CA VAL A 134 0.37 8.60 7.93
C VAL A 134 0.16 7.90 6.58
N GLY A 135 -0.08 6.59 6.58
CA GLY A 135 -0.46 5.86 5.36
C GLY A 135 -1.75 6.39 4.72
N VAL A 136 -2.78 6.64 5.53
CA VAL A 136 -4.04 7.27 5.09
C VAL A 136 -3.80 8.64 4.47
N ILE A 137 -2.97 9.47 5.11
CA ILE A 137 -2.64 10.80 4.61
C ILE A 137 -1.95 10.71 3.25
N LEU A 138 -0.95 9.82 3.10
CA LEU A 138 -0.23 9.66 1.82
C LEU A 138 -1.15 9.22 0.68
N VAL A 139 -2.03 8.24 0.90
CA VAL A 139 -2.99 7.81 -0.13
C VAL A 139 -3.97 8.91 -0.51
N ASN A 140 -4.44 9.72 0.44
CA ASN A 140 -5.35 10.82 0.13
C ASN A 140 -4.66 12.04 -0.47
N LEU A 141 -3.40 12.28 -0.13
CA LEU A 141 -2.60 13.36 -0.72
C LEU A 141 -2.38 13.13 -2.23
N SER A 142 -2.20 11.86 -2.63
CA SER A 142 -2.06 11.48 -4.05
C SER A 142 -3.24 11.88 -4.95
N LEU A 143 -4.43 12.13 -4.36
CA LEU A 143 -5.62 12.59 -5.09
C LEU A 143 -5.47 14.04 -5.55
N GLY A 144 -4.78 14.88 -4.79
CA GLY A 144 -4.60 16.30 -5.07
C GLY A 144 -3.22 16.67 -5.60
N VAL A 145 -2.18 15.92 -5.25
CA VAL A 145 -0.78 16.19 -5.61
C VAL A 145 -0.16 14.97 -6.27
N GLY A 146 -0.03 15.02 -7.59
CA GLY A 146 0.42 13.89 -8.40
C GLY A 146 -0.75 12.98 -8.78
N GLU A 147 -0.55 11.68 -8.67
CA GLU A 147 -1.52 10.65 -9.02
C GLU A 147 -1.29 9.39 -8.17
N PHE A 148 -2.25 8.48 -8.15
CA PHE A 148 -2.07 7.18 -7.49
C PHE A 148 -1.64 6.08 -8.47
N ALA A 149 -1.21 4.94 -7.95
CA ALA A 149 -0.77 3.80 -8.77
C ALA A 149 -1.88 3.30 -9.71
N GLN A 150 -1.48 2.88 -10.92
CA GLN A 150 -2.36 2.33 -11.98
C GLN A 150 -2.19 0.82 -12.14
N THR A 151 -1.56 0.16 -11.16
CA THR A 151 -1.02 -1.20 -11.30
C THR A 151 -1.82 -2.25 -10.54
N GLY A 152 -3.03 -1.90 -10.11
CA GLY A 152 -3.84 -2.71 -9.21
C GLY A 152 -3.32 -2.68 -7.77
N TRP A 153 -4.14 -3.15 -6.83
CA TRP A 153 -3.84 -3.02 -5.39
C TRP A 153 -2.61 -3.80 -4.91
N LEU A 154 -2.13 -4.77 -5.70
CA LEU A 154 -0.92 -5.57 -5.44
C LEU A 154 0.34 -5.07 -6.16
N ALA A 155 0.21 -4.09 -7.06
CA ALA A 155 1.32 -3.51 -7.81
C ALA A 155 2.28 -4.54 -8.44
N TYR A 156 1.74 -5.42 -9.29
CA TYR A 156 2.51 -6.51 -9.90
C TYR A 156 3.68 -6.01 -10.77
N PRO A 157 4.90 -6.54 -10.57
CA PRO A 157 5.95 -6.52 -11.59
C PRO A 157 5.51 -7.32 -12.83
N PRO A 158 5.85 -6.89 -14.06
CA PRO A 158 6.74 -5.78 -14.39
C PRO A 158 6.06 -4.40 -14.40
N LEU A 159 4.73 -4.32 -14.37
CA LEU A 159 3.98 -3.09 -14.58
C LEU A 159 4.28 -2.00 -13.53
N SER A 160 4.61 -2.38 -12.30
CA SER A 160 5.01 -1.46 -11.23
C SER A 160 6.48 -0.99 -11.32
N GLY A 161 7.26 -1.50 -12.27
CA GLY A 161 8.63 -1.05 -12.52
C GLY A 161 8.69 0.36 -13.10
N ILE A 162 9.84 1.03 -12.95
CA ILE A 162 10.05 2.41 -13.42
C ILE A 162 9.93 2.53 -14.95
N GLU A 163 10.17 1.44 -15.68
CA GLU A 163 10.10 1.39 -17.14
C GLU A 163 8.65 1.47 -17.67
N TYR A 164 7.71 0.77 -17.01
CA TYR A 164 6.30 0.73 -17.43
C TYR A 164 5.43 1.76 -16.70
N SER A 165 5.78 2.10 -15.44
CA SER A 165 5.07 3.10 -14.64
C SER A 165 6.08 4.11 -14.06
N PRO A 166 6.56 5.07 -14.89
CA PRO A 166 7.56 6.06 -14.48
C PRO A 166 7.00 7.14 -13.55
N GLY A 167 5.67 7.25 -13.44
CA GLY A 167 5.01 8.22 -12.57
C GLY A 167 5.16 7.93 -11.08
N VAL A 168 4.80 8.92 -10.27
CA VAL A 168 4.92 8.88 -8.80
C VAL A 168 3.87 8.00 -8.11
N GLY A 169 2.88 7.50 -8.85
CA GLY A 169 1.74 6.79 -8.27
C GLY A 169 2.11 5.50 -7.53
N VAL A 170 3.04 4.73 -8.09
CA VAL A 170 3.57 3.51 -7.43
C VAL A 170 4.36 3.89 -6.18
N ASP A 171 5.04 5.03 -6.17
CA ASP A 171 5.81 5.49 -5.01
C ASP A 171 4.89 5.90 -3.85
N TYR A 172 3.75 6.53 -4.12
CA TYR A 172 2.70 6.73 -3.12
C TYR A 172 2.19 5.42 -2.53
N TRP A 173 1.97 4.41 -3.37
CA TRP A 173 1.54 3.07 -2.94
C TRP A 173 2.60 2.41 -2.03
N ILE A 174 3.87 2.47 -2.43
CA ILE A 174 5.01 1.91 -1.68
C ILE A 174 5.06 2.50 -0.27
N TRP A 175 5.16 3.81 -0.15
CA TRP A 175 5.42 4.44 1.15
C TRP A 175 4.19 4.43 2.06
N ALA A 176 2.99 4.55 1.49
CA ALA A 176 1.76 4.44 2.27
C ALA A 176 1.63 3.05 2.92
N LEU A 177 1.86 1.99 2.14
CA LEU A 177 1.75 0.63 2.65
C LEU A 177 2.93 0.25 3.54
N GLN A 178 4.15 0.66 3.23
CA GLN A 178 5.32 0.35 4.05
C GLN A 178 5.19 0.90 5.47
N LEU A 179 4.82 2.19 5.59
CA LEU A 179 4.65 2.84 6.89
C LEU A 179 3.47 2.22 7.66
N SER A 180 2.34 2.01 7.00
CA SER A 180 1.17 1.38 7.65
C SER A 180 1.42 -0.09 8.05
N GLY A 181 2.26 -0.81 7.30
CA GLY A 181 2.66 -2.19 7.55
C GLY A 181 3.54 -2.32 8.80
N ILE A 182 4.44 -1.36 9.03
CA ILE A 182 5.22 -1.27 10.29
C ILE A 182 4.26 -1.11 11.46
N GLY A 183 3.32 -0.16 11.38
CA GLY A 183 2.31 0.06 12.43
C GLY A 183 1.49 -1.19 12.73
N THR A 184 1.05 -1.89 11.69
CA THR A 184 0.26 -3.14 11.82
C THR A 184 1.05 -4.28 12.46
N THR A 185 2.33 -4.42 12.10
CA THR A 185 3.22 -5.44 12.70
C THR A 185 3.39 -5.19 14.20
N LEU A 186 3.60 -3.93 14.59
CA LEU A 186 3.68 -3.52 16.00
C LEU A 186 2.37 -3.81 16.75
N THR A 187 1.21 -3.57 16.13
CA THR A 187 -0.10 -3.95 16.69
C THR A 187 -0.19 -5.46 16.92
N GLY A 188 0.21 -6.27 15.93
CA GLY A 188 0.21 -7.73 16.04
C GLY A 188 1.00 -8.22 17.25
N ILE A 189 2.22 -7.72 17.41
CA ILE A 189 3.09 -8.06 18.56
C ILE A 189 2.43 -7.62 19.87
N ASN A 190 1.88 -6.41 19.92
CA ASN A 190 1.27 -5.86 21.14
C ASN A 190 0.10 -6.71 21.63
N PHE A 191 -0.85 -7.05 20.76
CA PHE A 191 -1.99 -7.87 21.15
C PHE A 191 -1.61 -9.33 21.42
N PHE A 192 -0.63 -9.88 20.70
CA PHE A 192 -0.10 -11.21 21.01
C PHE A 192 0.41 -11.28 22.45
N VAL A 193 1.27 -10.34 22.86
CA VAL A 193 1.78 -10.28 24.23
C VAL A 193 0.66 -10.02 25.24
N THR A 194 -0.25 -9.09 24.93
CA THR A 194 -1.41 -8.77 25.79
C THR A 194 -2.25 -10.01 26.09
N ILE A 195 -2.63 -10.77 25.05
CA ILE A 195 -3.48 -11.95 25.19
C ILE A 195 -2.77 -13.08 25.95
N ILE A 196 -1.46 -13.24 25.77
CA ILE A 196 -0.74 -14.33 26.43
C ILE A 196 -0.38 -14.01 27.89
N LYS A 197 0.00 -12.75 28.19
CA LYS A 197 0.62 -12.38 29.47
C LYS A 197 -0.24 -11.55 30.41
N MET A 198 -1.26 -10.84 29.94
CA MET A 198 -2.02 -9.88 30.76
C MET A 198 -3.43 -10.32 31.14
N ARG A 199 -3.74 -11.62 31.01
CA ARG A 199 -5.05 -12.16 31.37
C ARG A 199 -5.30 -12.10 32.88
N ALA A 200 -6.57 -11.96 33.25
CA ALA A 200 -6.98 -12.04 34.65
C ALA A 200 -6.57 -13.39 35.30
N PRO A 201 -6.21 -13.39 36.59
CA PRO A 201 -5.88 -14.62 37.32
C PRO A 201 -7.02 -15.65 37.23
N GLY A 202 -6.68 -16.92 36.99
CA GLY A 202 -7.65 -18.01 36.87
C GLY A 202 -8.24 -18.22 35.46
N MET A 203 -7.98 -17.31 34.51
CA MET A 203 -8.38 -17.46 33.12
C MET A 203 -7.35 -18.31 32.35
N THR A 204 -7.67 -19.60 32.16
CA THR A 204 -6.89 -20.48 31.28
C THR A 204 -7.16 -20.16 29.81
N MET A 205 -6.29 -20.63 28.90
CA MET A 205 -6.40 -20.32 27.47
C MET A 205 -7.77 -20.75 26.91
N PHE A 206 -8.24 -21.96 27.23
CA PHE A 206 -9.55 -22.47 26.78
C PHE A 206 -10.78 -21.82 27.45
N LYS A 207 -10.58 -20.94 28.44
CA LYS A 207 -11.66 -20.16 29.07
C LYS A 207 -11.80 -18.75 28.48
N MET A 208 -10.93 -18.34 27.56
CA MET A 208 -11.03 -17.03 26.91
C MET A 208 -12.25 -16.96 26.00
N PRO A 209 -12.88 -15.78 25.85
CA PRO A 209 -13.93 -15.57 24.87
C PRO A 209 -13.46 -15.85 23.43
N VAL A 210 -14.39 -16.30 22.58
CA VAL A 210 -14.11 -16.66 21.18
C VAL A 210 -13.50 -15.49 20.40
N PHE A 211 -13.93 -14.26 20.67
CA PHE A 211 -13.36 -13.07 20.02
C PHE A 211 -11.89 -12.85 20.37
N SER A 212 -11.50 -12.99 21.65
CA SER A 212 -10.09 -12.94 22.07
C SER A 212 -9.25 -14.07 21.47
N TRP A 213 -9.83 -15.26 21.28
CA TRP A 213 -9.17 -16.38 20.58
C TRP A 213 -8.95 -16.09 19.10
N ALA A 214 -9.99 -15.64 18.40
CA ALA A 214 -9.88 -15.25 16.99
C ALA A 214 -8.85 -14.11 16.82
N SER A 215 -8.86 -13.15 17.75
CA SER A 215 -7.86 -12.07 17.82
C SER A 215 -6.46 -12.63 18.01
N LEU A 216 -6.24 -13.62 18.87
CA LEU A 216 -4.92 -14.26 19.04
C LEU A 216 -4.43 -14.86 17.73
N CYS A 217 -5.28 -15.62 17.04
CA CYS A 217 -4.96 -16.22 15.74
C CYS A 217 -4.64 -15.14 14.69
N ALA A 218 -5.43 -14.08 14.61
CA ALA A 218 -5.20 -12.97 13.69
C ALA A 218 -3.85 -12.28 13.95
N ASN A 219 -3.49 -12.05 15.21
CA ASN A 219 -2.20 -11.44 15.56
C ASN A 219 -1.02 -12.33 15.21
N ILE A 220 -1.13 -13.65 15.38
CA ILE A 220 -0.10 -14.61 14.95
C ILE A 220 0.12 -14.51 13.43
N LEU A 221 -0.97 -14.46 12.66
CA LEU A 221 -0.90 -14.29 11.20
C LEU A 221 -0.29 -12.94 10.81
N ILE A 222 -0.66 -11.85 11.49
CA ILE A 222 -0.06 -10.53 11.25
C ILE A 222 1.46 -10.60 11.44
N ILE A 223 1.93 -11.15 12.56
CA ILE A 223 3.36 -11.24 12.88
C ILE A 223 4.11 -12.08 11.83
N ALA A 224 3.49 -13.14 11.31
CA ALA A 224 4.12 -13.99 10.31
C ALA A 224 4.09 -13.41 8.88
N SER A 225 2.98 -12.77 8.49
CA SER A 225 2.73 -12.37 7.10
C SER A 225 3.21 -10.96 6.76
N PHE A 226 3.10 -9.99 7.67
CA PHE A 226 3.47 -8.61 7.36
C PHE A 226 4.98 -8.36 7.12
N PRO A 227 5.92 -9.10 7.75
CA PRO A 227 7.33 -9.00 7.40
C PRO A 227 7.59 -9.34 5.92
N ILE A 228 6.84 -10.30 5.35
CA ILE A 228 6.95 -10.66 3.94
C ILE A 228 6.56 -9.47 3.07
N LEU A 229 5.39 -8.85 3.34
CA LEU A 229 4.93 -7.65 2.64
C LEU A 229 5.97 -6.51 2.73
N THR A 230 6.52 -6.29 3.92
CA THR A 230 7.51 -5.24 4.20
C THR A 230 8.78 -5.42 3.35
N VAL A 231 9.26 -6.66 3.24
CA VAL A 231 10.44 -6.98 2.42
C VAL A 231 10.12 -6.89 0.94
N THR A 232 8.98 -7.41 0.48
CA THR A 232 8.59 -7.33 -0.94
C THR A 232 8.46 -5.89 -1.43
N ILE A 233 7.84 -5.00 -0.65
CA ILE A 233 7.73 -3.59 -0.98
C ILE A 233 9.11 -2.90 -0.94
N ALA A 234 9.97 -3.26 0.02
CA ALA A 234 11.33 -2.75 0.07
C ALA A 234 12.15 -3.16 -1.16
N LEU A 235 12.04 -4.41 -1.61
CA LEU A 235 12.68 -4.87 -2.85
C LEU A 235 12.14 -4.11 -4.07
N LEU A 236 10.83 -3.90 -4.18
CA LEU A 236 10.25 -3.09 -5.25
C LEU A 236 10.75 -1.62 -5.22
N THR A 237 10.98 -1.08 -4.02
CA THR A 237 11.56 0.25 -3.84
C THR A 237 13.00 0.29 -4.35
N LEU A 238 13.81 -0.72 -4.04
CA LEU A 238 15.17 -0.84 -4.54
C LEU A 238 15.19 -0.97 -6.07
N ASP A 239 14.26 -1.72 -6.66
CA ASP A 239 14.11 -1.84 -8.11
C ASP A 239 13.81 -0.48 -8.76
N ARG A 240 12.89 0.31 -8.18
CA ARG A 240 12.49 1.62 -8.73
C ARG A 240 13.53 2.72 -8.51
N TYR A 241 14.15 2.78 -7.34
CA TYR A 241 15.02 3.91 -6.96
C TYR A 241 16.50 3.67 -7.29
N LEU A 242 16.97 2.42 -7.17
CA LEU A 242 18.38 2.08 -7.36
C LEU A 242 18.63 1.22 -8.61
N GLY A 243 17.56 0.80 -9.30
CA GLY A 243 17.68 0.02 -10.55
C GLY A 243 18.20 -1.40 -10.35
N HIS A 244 18.09 -1.95 -9.13
CA HIS A 244 18.37 -3.37 -8.90
C HIS A 244 17.30 -4.23 -9.61
N PRO A 245 17.65 -5.38 -10.22
CA PRO A 245 16.65 -6.25 -10.83
C PRO A 245 16.25 -7.39 -9.89
N PHE A 246 15.56 -7.10 -8.78
CA PHE A 246 15.09 -8.16 -7.87
C PHE A 246 13.82 -8.84 -8.37
N LEU A 247 12.83 -8.06 -8.83
CA LEU A 247 11.48 -8.55 -9.14
C LEU A 247 11.20 -8.62 -10.64
N TYR A 248 11.95 -7.87 -11.45
CA TYR A 248 11.87 -7.93 -12.91
C TYR A 248 13.26 -7.75 -13.52
N GLN A 249 13.54 -8.54 -14.55
CA GLN A 249 14.80 -8.48 -15.28
C GLN A 249 14.66 -7.50 -16.44
N ARG A 250 15.47 -6.44 -16.41
CA ARG A 250 15.54 -5.44 -17.49
C ARG A 250 15.97 -6.13 -18.78
N TYR A 251 15.21 -5.94 -19.86
CA TYR A 251 15.48 -6.53 -21.19
C TYR A 251 16.91 -6.28 -21.73
N GLY A 252 17.66 -5.33 -21.17
CA GLY A 252 19.06 -5.04 -21.54
C GLY A 252 20.09 -6.07 -21.04
N TRP A 253 19.81 -6.81 -19.96
CA TRP A 253 20.77 -7.80 -19.40
C TRP A 253 20.81 -9.13 -20.14
N GLN A 254 20.10 -9.26 -21.27
CA GLN A 254 20.12 -10.46 -22.10
C GLN A 254 20.80 -10.22 -23.45
N HIS A 255 21.06 -8.96 -23.83
CA HIS A 255 21.78 -8.64 -25.06
C HIS A 255 23.31 -8.63 -24.90
N ASP A 256 23.82 -8.38 -23.69
CA ASP A 256 25.27 -8.32 -23.46
C ASP A 256 25.91 -9.70 -23.18
N ASP A 257 25.12 -10.68 -22.69
CA ASP A 257 25.65 -11.98 -22.25
C ASP A 257 25.12 -13.20 -23.02
N VAL A 258 24.15 -13.02 -23.92
CA VAL A 258 23.67 -14.10 -24.78
C VAL A 258 24.09 -13.80 -26.21
N HIS A 259 25.16 -14.46 -26.66
CA HIS A 259 25.34 -14.71 -28.09
C HIS A 259 24.13 -15.50 -28.58
N GLN A 260 23.12 -14.77 -29.05
CA GLN A 260 21.96 -15.34 -29.72
C GLN A 260 22.49 -16.06 -30.97
N PRO A 261 22.23 -17.36 -31.16
CA PRO A 261 22.52 -17.98 -32.44
C PRO A 261 21.67 -17.27 -33.47
N ASP A 262 22.31 -16.68 -34.50
CA ASP A 262 21.63 -16.06 -35.63
C ASP A 262 20.69 -17.07 -36.29
N LEU A 263 19.42 -17.07 -35.88
CA LEU A 263 18.37 -17.89 -36.49
C LEU A 263 17.82 -17.27 -37.78
N GLY A 264 18.53 -16.33 -38.41
CA GLY A 264 18.24 -15.83 -39.76
C GLY A 264 16.88 -15.16 -39.95
N LEU A 265 16.12 -14.90 -38.88
CA LEU A 265 14.84 -14.23 -38.93
C LEU A 265 15.05 -12.75 -38.61
N GLY A 266 15.36 -11.98 -39.66
CA GLY A 266 15.44 -10.53 -39.59
C GLY A 266 14.09 -9.91 -39.25
N SER A 267 14.08 -8.99 -38.28
CA SER A 267 12.94 -8.10 -38.07
C SER A 267 12.85 -7.09 -39.21
N PRO A 268 11.66 -6.84 -39.79
CA PRO A 268 11.50 -5.87 -40.86
C PRO A 268 11.49 -4.46 -40.26
N GLY A 269 12.52 -3.68 -40.57
CA GLY A 269 12.50 -2.22 -40.40
C GLY A 269 13.43 -1.67 -39.31
N SER A 270 14.74 -1.81 -39.50
CA SER A 270 15.68 -0.82 -38.96
C SER A 270 16.88 -0.70 -39.90
N VAL A 271 16.78 0.24 -40.84
CA VAL A 271 17.92 0.67 -41.64
C VAL A 271 18.74 1.61 -40.78
N HIS A 272 19.88 1.15 -40.26
CA HIS A 272 20.95 2.05 -39.84
C HIS A 272 22.26 1.72 -40.58
N PRO A 273 23.03 2.75 -40.98
CA PRO A 273 24.16 2.60 -41.88
C PRO A 273 25.46 2.33 -41.11
N GLY A 274 26.26 1.41 -41.64
CA GLY A 274 27.72 1.45 -41.50
C GLY A 274 28.30 0.92 -40.19
N SER A 275 28.67 -0.36 -40.21
CA SER A 275 29.85 -0.82 -39.48
C SER A 275 30.67 -1.73 -40.42
N ALA A 276 31.61 -1.09 -41.12
CA ALA A 276 32.69 -1.78 -41.80
C ALA A 276 33.55 -2.49 -40.75
N GLY A 277 33.58 -3.82 -40.77
CA GLY A 277 34.42 -4.58 -39.87
C GLY A 277 34.41 -6.06 -40.21
N VAL A 278 35.61 -6.61 -40.45
CA VAL A 278 35.90 -8.06 -40.39
C VAL A 278 35.40 -8.93 -41.55
N ARG A 279 35.40 -8.40 -42.79
CA ARG A 279 35.41 -9.23 -44.03
C ARG A 279 36.65 -9.01 -44.92
N GLY A 280 37.70 -8.42 -44.36
CA GLY A 280 38.99 -8.19 -45.04
C GLY A 280 40.09 -9.20 -44.71
N LEU A 281 39.91 -10.07 -43.71
CA LEU A 281 40.99 -10.89 -43.14
C LEU A 281 41.02 -12.36 -43.56
N LEU A 282 40.15 -12.78 -44.50
CA LEU A 282 40.08 -14.16 -44.99
C LEU A 282 40.11 -14.28 -46.53
N ARG A 283 40.75 -13.33 -47.22
CA ARG A 283 40.89 -13.36 -48.69
C ARG A 283 42.34 -13.43 -49.19
N ASN A 284 43.31 -13.76 -48.33
CA ASN A 284 44.73 -13.80 -48.73
C ASN A 284 45.46 -15.08 -48.31
N ARG A 285 44.91 -16.24 -48.70
CA ARG A 285 45.56 -17.56 -48.55
C ARG A 285 45.21 -18.51 -49.71
N ARG A 286 45.10 -18.00 -50.93
CA ARG A 286 44.92 -18.81 -52.16
C ARG A 286 45.91 -18.51 -53.31
N ASP A 287 46.92 -17.68 -53.09
CA ASP A 287 47.90 -17.31 -54.13
C ASP A 287 49.35 -17.75 -53.80
N LEU A 288 49.54 -18.84 -53.06
CA LEU A 288 50.87 -19.43 -52.76
C LEU A 288 51.04 -20.86 -53.27
N LEU A 289 50.47 -21.15 -54.45
CA LEU A 289 50.81 -22.33 -55.27
C LEU A 289 50.74 -21.95 -56.76
N ALA A 290 51.76 -21.21 -57.22
CA ALA A 290 52.28 -21.16 -58.59
C ALA A 290 53.67 -20.52 -58.56
#